data_AF-A0A831RVP7-F1
#
_entry.id   AF-A0A831RVP7-F1
#
_cell.length_a   1.000
_cell.length_b   1.000
_cell.length_c   1.000
_cell.angle_alpha   90.00
_cell.angle_beta   90.00
_cell.angle_gamma   90.00
#
_symmetry.space_group_name_H-M   'P 1'
#
loop_
_entity.id
_entity.type
_entity.pdbx_description
1 polymer ?
#
loop_
_entity_poly.entity_id
_entity_poly.type
_entity_poly.pdbx_seq_one_letter_code
_entity_poly.pdbx_strand_id
1 'polypeptide(L)'
;MSPVVRSNWLLLALATLMSLAIYSQLQQQNGYLPITALDSNSIEHLEIWQDGKVTTRLVRRNNGWVHASSGKPAEDPRLADTMLHLAQLPSLHHFSAAARDLRAFGLKPPRYRLKLDDLTILIGDL
;
A
#
# COMPACT_ATOMS: atom_id res chain seq x y z
N MET A 1 -15.63 -54.00 9.84
CA MET A 1 -15.21 -52.72 10.46
C MET A 1 -16.27 -52.30 11.46
N SER A 2 -15.90 -52.05 12.71
CA SER A 2 -16.86 -51.62 13.72
C SER A 2 -17.42 -50.22 13.39
N PRO A 3 -18.65 -49.90 13.78
CA PRO A 3 -19.27 -48.60 13.52
C PRO A 3 -18.42 -47.42 14.04
N VAL A 4 -17.67 -47.64 15.12
CA VAL A 4 -16.75 -46.64 15.70
C VAL A 4 -15.59 -46.30 14.74
N VAL A 5 -15.03 -47.29 14.05
CA VAL A 5 -13.93 -47.07 13.08
C VAL A 5 -14.44 -46.29 11.87
N ARG A 6 -15.67 -46.56 11.41
CA ARG A 6 -16.30 -45.80 10.31
C ARG A 6 -16.54 -44.35 10.69
N SER A 7 -17.04 -44.08 11.90
CA SER A 7 -17.22 -42.72 12.40
C SER A 7 -15.90 -41.95 12.52
N ASN A 8 -14.83 -42.59 13.01
CA ASN A 8 -13.52 -41.94 13.09
C ASN A 8 -12.98 -41.55 11.72
N TRP A 9 -13.12 -42.41 10.70
CA TRP A 9 -12.70 -42.08 9.34
C TRP A 9 -13.50 -40.91 8.74
N LEU A 10 -14.80 -40.83 9.01
CA LEU A 10 -15.63 -39.71 8.56
C LEU A 10 -15.22 -38.39 9.23
N LEU A 11 -14.93 -38.42 10.53
CA LEU A 11 -14.45 -37.23 11.25
C LEU A 11 -13.08 -36.77 10.72
N LEU A 12 -12.18 -37.71 10.43
CA LEU A 12 -10.87 -37.40 9.85
C LEU A 12 -11.01 -36.79 8.46
N ALA A 13 -11.84 -37.37 7.60
CA ALA A 13 -12.12 -36.82 6.27
C ALA A 13 -12.71 -35.41 6.35
N LEU A 14 -13.65 -35.18 7.27
CA LEU A 14 -14.25 -33.86 7.48
C LEU A 14 -13.23 -32.82 7.97
N ALA A 15 -12.40 -33.17 8.95
CA ALA A 15 -11.35 -32.28 9.45
C ALA A 15 -10.34 -31.92 8.36
N THR A 16 -9.99 -32.89 7.50
CA THR A 16 -9.06 -32.66 6.39
C THR A 16 -9.68 -31.71 5.36
N LEU A 17 -10.95 -31.89 5.02
CA LEU A 17 -11.69 -31.01 4.11
C LEU A 17 -11.80 -29.57 4.65
N MET A 18 -12.09 -29.40 5.94
CA MET A 18 -12.12 -28.06 6.53
C MET A 18 -10.75 -27.37 6.51
N SER A 19 -9.67 -28.09 6.85
CA SER A 19 -8.31 -27.54 6.77
C SER A 19 -7.94 -27.12 5.35
N LEU A 20 -8.33 -27.91 4.33
CA LEU A 20 -8.10 -27.56 2.93
C LEU A 20 -8.89 -26.31 2.51
N ALA A 21 -10.16 -26.20 2.94
CA ALA A 21 -11.00 -25.05 2.67
C ALA A 21 -10.41 -23.77 3.28
N ILE A 22 -10.01 -23.81 4.55
CA ILE A 22 -9.36 -22.68 5.24
C ILE A 22 -8.06 -22.29 4.54
N TYR A 23 -7.22 -23.27 4.17
CA TYR A 23 -5.97 -23.02 3.47
C TYR A 23 -6.20 -22.36 2.09
N SER A 24 -7.20 -22.82 1.34
CA SER A 24 -7.55 -22.25 0.04
C SER A 24 -8.06 -20.81 0.16
N GLN A 25 -8.86 -20.51 1.19
CA GLN A 25 -9.40 -19.18 1.44
C GLN A 25 -8.29 -18.20 1.89
N LEU A 26 -7.34 -18.67 2.68
CA LEU A 26 -6.15 -17.89 3.06
C LEU A 26 -5.25 -17.60 1.85
N GLN A 27 -5.08 -18.55 0.93
CA GLN A 27 -4.31 -18.29 -0.30
C GLN A 27 -5.00 -17.27 -1.23
N GLN A 28 -6.33 -17.26 -1.30
CA GLN A 28 -7.06 -16.26 -2.11
C GLN A 28 -6.98 -14.84 -1.54
N GLN A 29 -6.69 -14.68 -0.25
CA GLN A 29 -6.51 -13.37 0.39
C GLN A 29 -5.11 -12.76 0.19
N ASN A 30 -4.17 -13.47 -0.44
CA ASN A 30 -2.79 -12.98 -0.63
C ASN A 30 -2.60 -12.03 -1.83
N GLY A 31 -3.68 -11.49 -2.38
CA GLY A 31 -3.64 -10.50 -3.46
C GLY A 31 -4.04 -9.10 -2.98
N TYR A 32 -3.43 -8.59 -1.91
CA TYR A 32 -3.63 -7.16 -1.58
C TYR A 32 -3.06 -6.32 -2.72
N LEU A 33 -3.94 -5.60 -3.41
CA LEU A 33 -3.52 -4.65 -4.42
C LEU A 33 -2.70 -3.56 -3.70
N PRO A 34 -1.56 -3.16 -4.27
CA PRO A 34 -0.81 -2.04 -3.73
C PRO A 34 -1.69 -0.78 -3.76
N ILE A 35 -1.44 0.16 -2.84
CA ILE A 35 -2.10 1.47 -2.83
C ILE A 35 -1.98 2.16 -4.19
N THR A 36 -0.88 1.90 -4.91
CA THR A 36 -0.62 2.44 -6.24
C THR A 36 -0.11 1.37 -7.19
N ALA A 37 -0.38 1.52 -8.49
CA ALA A 37 0.18 0.66 -9.52
C ALA A 37 1.61 1.09 -9.95
N LEU A 38 2.26 1.99 -9.20
CA LEU A 38 3.58 2.51 -9.58
C LEU A 38 4.69 1.52 -9.29
N ASP A 39 5.60 1.39 -10.25
CA ASP A 39 6.90 0.76 -10.04
C ASP A 39 7.85 1.77 -9.41
N SER A 40 8.31 1.50 -8.18
CA SER A 40 9.23 2.40 -7.48
C SER A 40 10.56 2.58 -8.21
N ASN A 41 10.96 1.64 -9.08
CA ASN A 41 12.17 1.77 -9.86
C ASN A 41 12.05 2.73 -11.05
N SER A 42 10.83 3.05 -11.49
CA SER A 42 10.62 3.99 -12.59
C SER A 42 10.41 5.44 -12.12
N ILE A 43 10.34 5.68 -10.81
CA ILE A 43 10.04 7.02 -10.28
C ILE A 43 11.26 7.93 -10.43
N GLU A 44 11.06 9.08 -11.09
CA GLU A 44 12.12 10.07 -11.33
C GLU A 44 11.96 11.33 -10.47
N HIS A 45 10.72 11.71 -10.17
CA HIS A 45 10.38 12.93 -9.45
C HIS A 45 9.58 12.62 -8.19
N LEU A 46 10.03 13.19 -7.08
CA LEU A 46 9.35 13.09 -5.80
C LEU A 46 9.15 14.48 -5.21
N GLU A 47 7.90 14.80 -4.88
CA GLU A 47 7.54 16.06 -4.25
C GLU A 47 6.65 15.81 -3.03
N ILE A 48 7.09 16.34 -1.89
CA ILE A 48 6.37 16.24 -0.62
C ILE A 48 5.79 17.62 -0.32
N TRP A 49 4.49 17.63 -0.06
CA TRP A 49 3.74 18.79 0.38
C TRP A 49 3.19 18.55 1.77
N GLN A 50 3.29 19.56 2.63
CA GLN A 50 2.69 19.59 3.95
C GLN A 50 1.89 20.87 4.11
N ASP A 51 0.62 20.75 4.49
CA ASP A 51 -0.32 21.86 4.71
C ASP A 51 -0.32 22.86 3.52
N GLY A 52 -0.27 22.31 2.29
CA GLY A 52 -0.30 23.07 1.04
C GLY A 52 1.03 23.71 0.61
N LYS A 53 2.13 23.48 1.34
CA LYS A 53 3.48 23.98 0.99
C LYS A 53 4.40 22.84 0.60
N VAL A 54 5.19 23.03 -0.46
CA VAL A 54 6.26 22.08 -0.82
C VAL A 54 7.33 22.12 0.27
N THR A 55 7.57 20.99 0.93
CA THR A 55 8.64 20.84 1.93
C THR A 55 9.89 20.25 1.30
N THR A 56 9.72 19.30 0.37
CA THR A 56 10.84 18.60 -0.26
C THR A 56 10.55 18.36 -1.74
N ARG A 57 11.53 18.64 -2.61
CA ARG A 57 11.50 18.25 -4.02
C ARG A 57 12.79 17.54 -4.38
N LEU A 58 12.68 16.26 -4.71
CA LEU A 58 13.80 15.39 -5.08
C LEU A 58 13.65 14.94 -6.53
N VAL A 59 14.79 14.76 -7.18
CA VAL A 59 14.90 14.14 -8.51
C VAL A 59 15.93 13.03 -8.45
N ARG A 60 15.65 11.94 -9.16
CA ARG A 60 16.57 10.81 -9.25
C ARG A 60 17.68 11.12 -10.26
N ARG A 61 18.92 10.95 -9.85
CA ARG A 61 20.11 11.16 -10.68
C ARG A 61 21.11 10.07 -10.39
N ASN A 62 21.62 9.36 -11.40
CA ASN A 62 22.69 8.35 -11.42
C ASN A 62 22.98 7.54 -10.14
N ASN A 63 23.34 8.21 -9.04
CA ASN A 63 23.74 7.64 -7.76
C ASN A 63 22.76 7.89 -6.58
N GLY A 64 21.54 8.37 -6.84
CA GLY A 64 20.50 8.51 -5.81
C GLY A 64 19.57 9.70 -6.00
N TRP A 65 18.93 10.11 -4.91
CA TRP A 65 18.02 11.24 -4.86
C TRP A 65 18.76 12.53 -4.53
N VAL A 66 18.53 13.57 -5.32
CA VAL A 66 19.10 14.92 -5.11
C VAL A 66 18.00 15.97 -5.05
N HIS A 67 18.24 17.05 -4.32
CA HIS A 67 17.31 18.18 -4.28
C HIS A 67 17.21 18.85 -5.65
N ALA A 68 15.99 19.01 -6.16
CA ALA A 68 15.76 19.59 -7.48
C ALA A 68 16.26 21.04 -7.62
N SER A 69 16.26 21.80 -6.52
CA SER A 69 16.65 23.21 -6.50
C SER A 69 18.17 23.43 -6.45
N SER A 70 18.92 22.55 -5.76
CA SER A 70 20.34 22.74 -5.49
C SER A 70 21.24 21.68 -6.13
N GLY A 71 20.67 20.57 -6.60
CA GLY A 71 21.42 19.41 -7.08
C GLY A 71 22.21 18.68 -5.99
N LYS A 72 22.13 19.11 -4.73
CA LYS A 72 22.80 18.46 -3.61
C LYS A 72 22.12 17.13 -3.27
N PRO A 73 22.86 16.13 -2.78
CA PRO A 73 22.26 14.90 -2.26
C PRO A 73 21.16 15.20 -1.25
N ALA A 74 20.12 14.36 -1.21
CA ALA A 74 19.10 14.43 -0.18
C ALA A 74 19.75 14.34 1.21
N GLU A 75 19.31 15.20 2.13
CA GLU A 75 19.83 15.21 3.51
C GLU A 75 19.59 13.88 4.24
N ASP A 76 18.42 13.29 4.01
CA ASP A 76 18.09 11.93 4.44
C ASP A 76 17.89 11.02 3.22
N PRO A 77 18.86 10.14 2.92
CA PRO A 77 18.76 9.20 1.81
C PRO A 77 17.56 8.24 1.95
N ARG A 78 17.15 7.93 3.20
CA ARG A 78 16.08 6.97 3.48
C ARG A 78 14.70 7.56 3.31
N LEU A 79 14.56 8.89 3.33
CA LEU A 79 13.28 9.55 3.16
C LEU A 79 12.64 9.15 1.83
N ALA A 80 13.41 9.22 0.74
CA ALA A 80 12.91 8.87 -0.59
C ALA A 80 12.50 7.39 -0.64
N ASP A 81 13.35 6.49 -0.15
CA ASP A 81 13.05 5.05 -0.09
C ASP A 81 11.78 4.76 0.73
N THR A 82 11.61 5.46 1.86
CA THR A 82 10.42 5.34 2.72
C THR A 82 9.17 5.79 1.97
N MET A 83 9.22 6.93 1.28
CA MET A 83 8.09 7.43 0.50
C MET A 83 7.74 6.52 -0.68
N LEU A 84 8.75 5.96 -1.36
CA LEU A 84 8.56 4.97 -2.42
C LEU A 84 7.95 3.68 -1.87
N HIS A 85 8.36 3.26 -0.68
CA HIS A 85 7.80 2.09 -0.01
C HIS A 85 6.32 2.30 0.37
N LEU A 86 5.94 3.50 0.83
CA LEU A 86 4.54 3.85 1.11
C LEU A 86 3.64 3.66 -0.12
N ALA A 87 4.13 4.00 -1.32
CA ALA A 87 3.36 3.82 -2.56
C ALA A 87 3.14 2.34 -2.93
N GLN A 88 3.99 1.45 -2.43
CA GLN A 88 3.92 0.00 -2.64
C GLN A 88 3.17 -0.73 -1.53
N LEU A 89 2.79 -0.05 -0.45
CA LEU A 89 2.12 -0.72 0.66
C LEU A 89 0.84 -1.39 0.17
N PRO A 90 0.56 -2.61 0.64
CA PRO A 90 -0.71 -3.28 0.35
C PRO A 90 -1.83 -2.48 1.00
N SER A 91 -2.91 -2.24 0.25
CA SER A 91 -4.11 -1.67 0.84
C SER A 91 -5.13 -2.77 1.18
N LEU A 92 -5.46 -2.83 2.46
CA LEU A 92 -6.39 -3.82 3.02
C LEU A 92 -7.84 -3.55 2.58
N HIS A 93 -8.16 -2.29 2.30
CA HIS A 93 -9.50 -1.85 1.94
C HIS A 93 -9.44 -0.81 0.82
N HIS A 94 -10.07 -1.12 -0.31
CA HIS A 94 -10.26 -0.19 -1.41
C HIS A 94 -11.74 0.14 -1.56
N PHE A 95 -12.05 1.42 -1.64
CA PHE A 95 -13.39 1.90 -1.95
C PHE A 95 -13.31 2.82 -3.16
N SER A 96 -14.24 2.68 -4.10
CA SER A 96 -14.37 3.68 -5.16
C SER A 96 -14.81 5.00 -4.52
N ALA A 97 -13.92 5.99 -4.53
CA ALA A 97 -14.26 7.36 -4.19
C ALA A 97 -15.07 7.97 -5.35
N ALA A 98 -16.28 7.45 -5.58
CA ALA A 98 -17.18 7.94 -6.62
C ALA A 98 -17.71 9.33 -6.23
N ALA A 99 -16.94 10.39 -6.48
CA ALA A 99 -17.29 11.82 -6.32
C ALA A 99 -18.04 12.21 -5.02
N ARG A 100 -18.05 11.35 -3.99
CA ARG A 100 -18.74 11.61 -2.74
C ARG A 100 -17.92 12.58 -1.92
N ASP A 101 -18.61 13.48 -1.24
CA ASP A 101 -18.00 14.34 -0.24
C ASP A 101 -17.35 13.46 0.83
N LEU A 102 -16.03 13.37 0.81
CA LEU A 102 -15.24 12.57 1.75
C LEU A 102 -15.50 13.01 3.21
N ARG A 103 -15.95 14.26 3.42
CA ARG A 103 -16.39 14.76 4.72
C ARG A 103 -17.58 13.98 5.29
N ALA A 104 -18.45 13.42 4.44
CA ALA A 104 -19.56 12.59 4.88
C ALA A 104 -19.09 11.29 5.54
N PHE A 105 -17.84 10.89 5.30
CA PHE A 105 -17.17 9.78 5.98
C PHE A 105 -16.31 10.22 7.17
N GLY A 106 -16.45 11.47 7.62
CA GLY A 106 -15.65 12.05 8.71
C GLY A 106 -14.24 12.48 8.30
N LEU A 107 -13.83 12.25 7.04
CA LEU A 107 -12.46 12.51 6.61
C LEU A 107 -12.16 14.00 6.56
N LYS A 108 -11.08 14.40 7.22
CA LYS A 108 -10.55 15.77 7.13
C LYS A 108 -9.83 15.97 5.79
N PRO A 109 -9.66 17.23 5.34
CA PRO A 109 -8.81 17.54 4.20
C PRO A 109 -7.41 16.94 4.37
N PRO A 110 -6.79 16.44 3.30
CA PRO A 110 -5.46 15.84 3.37
C PRO A 110 -4.43 16.89 3.81
N ARG A 111 -3.65 16.55 4.84
CA ARG A 111 -2.56 17.40 5.36
C ARG A 111 -1.27 17.20 4.59
N TYR A 112 -1.05 15.99 4.10
CA TYR A 112 0.12 15.66 3.30
C TYR A 112 -0.30 15.30 1.89
N ARG A 113 0.50 15.74 0.93
CA ARG A 113 0.38 15.33 -0.47
C ARG A 113 1.74 14.87 -0.94
N LEU A 114 1.80 13.62 -1.38
CA LEU A 114 2.99 13.03 -1.98
C LEU A 114 2.74 12.92 -3.49
N LYS A 115 3.59 13.56 -4.27
CA LYS A 115 3.55 13.48 -5.73
C LYS A 115 4.75 12.66 -6.20
N LEU A 116 4.47 11.59 -6.92
CA LEU A 116 5.43 10.65 -7.50
C LEU A 116 5.20 10.67 -9.01
N ASP A 117 6.08 11.37 -9.73
CA ASP A 117 5.87 11.75 -11.13
C ASP A 117 4.48 12.37 -11.37
N ASP A 118 3.59 11.65 -12.05
CA ASP A 118 2.23 12.08 -12.36
C ASP A 118 1.18 11.63 -11.32
N LEU A 119 1.53 10.70 -10.44
CA LEU A 119 0.62 10.22 -9.40
C LEU A 119 0.65 11.16 -8.20
N THR A 120 -0.54 11.52 -7.73
CA THR A 120 -0.71 12.25 -6.47
C THR A 120 -1.42 11.38 -5.44
N ILE A 121 -0.74 11.15 -4.31
CA ILE A 121 -1.28 10.49 -3.14
C ILE A 121 -1.63 11.57 -2.11
N LEU A 122 -2.87 11.53 -1.61
CA LEU A 122 -3.38 12.44 -0.60
C LEU A 122 -3.50 11.70 0.72
N ILE A 123 -2.84 12.20 1.76
CA ILE A 123 -2.81 11.58 3.08
C ILE A 123 -3.47 12.56 4.05
N GLY A 124 -4.59 12.11 4.63
CA GLY A 124 -5.40 12.87 5.57
C GLY A 124 -5.52 12.15 6.91
N ASP A 125 -6.18 12.82 7.83
CA ASP A 125 -6.52 12.30 9.14
C ASP A 125 -8.02 11.98 9.19
N LEU A 126 -8.40 11.08 10.11
CA LEU A 126 -9.79 10.75 10.42
C LEU A 126 -10.43 11.82 11.33
#